data_AF-A0A0F8X892-F1
#
_entry.id   AF-A0A0F8X892-F1
#
_cell.length_a   1.000
_cell.length_b   1.000
_cell.length_c   1.000
_cell.angle_alpha   90.00
_cell.angle_beta   90.00
_cell.angle_gamma   90.00
#
_symmetry.space_group_name_H-M   'P 1'
#
loop_
_entity.id
_entity.type
_entity.pdbx_description
1 polymer ?
#
loop_
_entity_poly.entity_id
_entity_poly.type
_entity_poly.pdbx_seq_one_letter_code
_entity_poly.pdbx_strand_id
1 'polypeptide(L)'
;MSNAQVRATGKLPQLSEKTQTAGLPERVGEEHQRGRVMSKRIAVVQVVVWALVTTACGPDDRQRAEAVEAGRRASATAARSKAKSYVDACRRFADVVLERGRDTYGPKHTPLFVDGLHTETLEPVLWPVAGEKWILSNFANHQALLRLLDGLTTLTGEDKYRQGALDASAYALSHLRTPN
;
A
#
# COMPACT_ATOMS: atom_id res chain seq x y z
N MET A 1 -30.83 4.93 -25.69
CA MET A 1 -29.84 5.48 -24.75
C MET A 1 -28.69 5.99 -25.59
N SER A 2 -28.45 7.30 -25.59
CA SER A 2 -27.72 8.01 -26.65
C SER A 2 -26.21 7.83 -26.57
N ASN A 3 -25.60 7.40 -27.67
CA ASN A 3 -24.16 7.49 -27.93
C ASN A 3 -23.77 8.96 -28.07
N ALA A 4 -22.66 9.36 -27.46
CA ALA A 4 -22.12 10.70 -27.60
C ALA A 4 -20.66 10.62 -28.07
N GLN A 5 -20.49 10.84 -29.38
CA GLN A 5 -19.27 11.35 -30.00
C GLN A 5 -19.24 12.88 -29.77
N VAL A 6 -18.05 13.49 -29.67
CA VAL A 6 -17.67 14.77 -30.34
C VAL A 6 -16.24 15.24 -29.98
N ARG A 7 -15.67 15.90 -31.00
CA ARG A 7 -14.35 16.47 -31.30
C ARG A 7 -13.89 17.61 -30.37
N ALA A 8 -12.57 17.71 -30.17
CA ALA A 8 -11.90 18.67 -29.28
C ALA A 8 -11.70 20.08 -29.88
N THR A 9 -11.82 21.11 -29.04
CA THR A 9 -11.21 22.44 -29.27
C THR A 9 -10.76 23.10 -27.94
N GLY A 10 -9.45 23.36 -27.82
CA GLY A 10 -8.90 24.65 -27.40
C GLY A 10 -8.78 25.08 -25.91
N LYS A 11 -7.52 25.04 -25.43
CA LYS A 11 -6.74 26.12 -24.74
C LYS A 11 -6.64 26.17 -23.18
N LEU A 12 -5.40 25.95 -22.71
CA LEU A 12 -4.82 26.20 -21.36
C LEU A 12 -4.62 27.70 -21.08
N PRO A 13 -4.62 28.14 -19.79
CA PRO A 13 -3.38 28.45 -19.04
C PRO A 13 -3.53 28.20 -17.50
N GLN A 14 -2.59 28.38 -16.55
CA GLN A 14 -1.14 28.53 -16.38
C GLN A 14 -0.86 28.34 -14.86
N LEU A 15 0.36 27.93 -14.50
CA LEU A 15 0.88 27.70 -13.14
C LEU A 15 1.17 29.01 -12.36
N SER A 16 1.19 28.96 -11.03
CA SER A 16 1.96 29.88 -10.18
C SER A 16 2.18 29.32 -8.77
N GLU A 17 3.46 29.10 -8.44
CA GLU A 17 4.04 28.75 -7.14
C GLU A 17 3.85 29.84 -6.07
N LYS A 18 3.89 29.47 -4.78
CA LYS A 18 4.57 30.25 -3.71
C LYS A 18 5.07 29.34 -2.58
N THR A 19 6.39 29.25 -2.49
CA THR A 19 7.18 28.78 -1.34
C THR A 19 7.31 29.90 -0.31
N GLN A 20 7.21 29.58 0.99
CA GLN A 20 7.64 30.48 2.07
C GLN A 20 8.38 29.69 3.16
N THR A 21 9.67 30.01 3.28
CA THR A 21 10.62 29.62 4.32
C THR A 21 11.16 30.89 4.98
N ALA A 22 11.11 30.96 6.31
CA ALA A 22 11.91 31.80 7.23
C ALA A 22 11.15 31.85 8.57
N GLY A 23 11.72 31.76 9.78
CA GLY A 23 13.10 31.67 10.24
C GLY A 23 13.06 31.47 11.78
N LEU A 24 14.11 30.87 12.33
CA LEU A 24 14.37 30.81 13.78
C LEU A 24 14.87 32.17 14.30
N PRO A 25 14.75 32.39 15.63
CA PRO A 25 15.95 32.81 16.33
C PRO A 25 16.30 31.93 17.54
N GLU A 26 17.62 31.83 17.71
CA GLU A 26 18.44 31.30 18.80
C GLU A 26 18.07 31.88 20.18
N ARG A 27 18.14 31.05 21.22
CA ARG A 27 18.35 31.53 22.61
C ARG A 27 19.42 30.69 23.29
N VAL A 28 20.56 31.35 23.51
CA VAL A 28 21.63 30.98 24.43
C VAL A 28 21.13 31.17 25.87
N GLY A 29 21.45 30.21 26.74
CA GLY A 29 21.20 30.29 28.18
C GLY A 29 21.93 29.16 28.91
N GLU A 30 23.15 29.44 29.35
CA GLU A 30 23.93 28.63 30.29
C GLU A 30 23.20 28.49 31.64
N GLU A 31 23.10 27.27 32.17
CA GLU A 31 22.92 27.08 33.61
C GLU A 31 23.66 25.84 34.13
N HIS A 32 24.87 26.11 34.64
CA HIS A 32 25.36 25.68 35.94
C HIS A 32 25.39 24.16 36.27
N GLN A 33 26.54 23.56 35.95
CA GLN A 33 26.99 22.30 36.56
C GLN A 33 27.19 22.48 38.08
N ARG A 34 26.26 21.97 38.89
CA ARG A 34 26.52 21.67 40.32
C ARG A 34 26.86 20.19 40.47
N GLY A 35 28.11 19.94 40.86
CA GLY A 35 28.62 18.62 41.20
C GLY A 35 27.75 17.95 42.27
N ARG A 36 27.13 16.83 41.90
CA ARG A 36 26.54 15.90 42.85
C ARG A 36 27.65 14.93 43.25
N VAL A 37 28.33 15.24 44.35
CA VAL A 37 29.15 14.27 45.08
C VAL A 37 28.18 13.20 45.60
N MET A 38 27.95 12.16 44.79
CA MET A 38 27.13 11.03 45.18
C MET A 38 27.90 10.22 46.23
N SER A 39 27.46 10.39 47.48
CA SER A 39 27.86 9.57 48.62
C SER A 39 27.81 8.09 48.24
N LYS A 40 28.95 7.39 48.37
CA LYS A 40 29.08 5.95 48.10
C LYS A 40 28.05 5.10 48.86
N ARG A 41 27.45 5.64 49.94
CA ARG A 41 26.38 5.00 50.70
C ARG A 41 25.03 4.94 49.96
N ILE A 42 24.74 5.89 49.07
CA ILE A 42 23.49 5.92 48.27
C ILE A 42 23.57 4.94 47.09
N ALA A 43 24.74 4.84 46.46
CA ALA A 43 24.98 3.90 45.36
C ALA A 43 24.79 2.43 45.80
N VAL A 44 25.26 2.07 47.00
CA VAL A 44 25.10 0.70 47.54
C VAL A 44 23.64 0.37 47.83
N VAL A 45 22.86 1.32 48.35
CA VAL A 45 21.42 1.11 48.60
C VAL A 45 20.63 1.00 47.30
N GLN A 46 20.95 1.77 46.26
CA GLN A 46 20.30 1.62 44.95
C GLN A 46 20.65 0.29 44.26
N VAL A 47 21.88 -0.20 44.37
CA VAL A 47 22.25 -1.52 43.82
C VAL A 47 21.57 -2.66 44.57
N VAL A 48 21.44 -2.57 45.90
CA VAL A 48 20.77 -3.60 46.71
C VAL A 48 19.26 -3.58 46.53
N VAL A 49 18.63 -2.40 46.38
CA VAL A 49 17.18 -2.30 46.08
C VAL A 49 16.89 -2.73 44.64
N TRP A 50 17.75 -2.39 43.66
CA TRP A 50 17.59 -2.89 42.29
C TRP A 50 17.80 -4.41 42.22
N ALA A 51 18.78 -4.95 42.95
CA ALA A 51 18.99 -6.39 43.10
C ALA A 51 17.80 -7.07 43.80
N LEU A 52 17.27 -6.52 44.90
CA LEU A 52 16.10 -7.07 45.61
C LEU A 52 14.81 -7.00 44.79
N VAL A 53 14.58 -5.92 44.03
CA VAL A 53 13.43 -5.78 43.12
C VAL A 53 13.56 -6.75 41.94
N THR A 54 14.76 -7.02 41.43
CA THR A 54 14.97 -8.12 40.45
C THR A 54 14.88 -9.52 41.07
N THR A 55 15.04 -9.67 42.39
CA THR A 55 14.98 -10.96 43.10
C THR A 55 13.58 -11.29 43.66
N ALA A 56 12.63 -10.35 43.57
CA ALA A 56 11.24 -10.57 44.02
C ALA A 56 10.38 -11.37 43.02
N CYS A 57 10.88 -11.66 41.82
CA CYS A 57 10.29 -12.61 40.88
C CYS A 57 11.04 -13.93 41.03
N GLY A 58 10.37 -14.97 41.51
CA GLY A 58 10.98 -16.30 41.59
C GLY A 58 11.46 -16.77 40.21
N PRO A 59 12.38 -17.75 40.13
CA PRO A 59 12.79 -18.35 38.85
C PRO A 59 11.59 -18.81 38.01
N ASP A 60 10.51 -19.25 38.67
CA ASP A 60 9.23 -19.61 38.03
C ASP A 60 8.53 -18.42 37.33
N ASP A 61 8.57 -17.22 37.90
CA ASP A 61 7.92 -16.04 37.31
C ASP A 61 8.69 -15.52 36.09
N ARG A 62 10.03 -15.63 36.11
CA ARG A 62 10.86 -15.32 34.94
C ARG A 62 10.62 -16.32 33.81
N GLN A 63 10.60 -17.61 34.12
CA GLN A 63 10.29 -18.65 33.14
C GLN A 63 8.87 -18.49 32.55
N ARG A 64 7.89 -18.10 33.37
CA ARG A 64 6.54 -17.78 32.91
C ARG A 64 6.52 -16.55 31.99
N ALA A 65 7.21 -15.48 32.36
CA ALA A 65 7.31 -14.28 31.53
C ALA A 65 7.99 -14.55 30.17
N GLU A 66 9.09 -15.32 30.18
CA GLU A 66 9.78 -15.77 28.97
C GLU A 66 8.90 -16.68 28.10
N ALA A 67 8.13 -17.59 28.70
CA ALA A 67 7.19 -18.44 27.97
C ALA A 67 6.06 -17.63 27.32
N VAL A 68 5.53 -16.60 28.00
CA VAL A 68 4.51 -15.70 27.44
C VAL A 68 5.07 -14.90 26.26
N GLU A 69 6.28 -14.36 26.40
CA GLU A 69 6.94 -13.59 25.35
C GLU A 69 7.31 -14.49 24.15
N ALA A 70 7.79 -15.71 24.40
CA ALA A 70 8.02 -16.71 23.36
C ALA A 70 6.72 -17.06 22.62
N GLY A 71 5.61 -17.22 23.35
CA GLY A 71 4.28 -17.42 22.76
C GLY A 71 3.82 -16.25 21.88
N ARG A 72 4.01 -15.01 22.32
CA ARG A 72 3.70 -13.80 21.52
C ARG A 72 4.53 -13.76 20.24
N ARG A 73 5.84 -14.04 20.31
CA ARG A 73 6.73 -14.08 19.15
C ARG A 73 6.34 -15.16 18.15
N ALA A 74 5.99 -16.36 18.64
CA ALA A 74 5.53 -17.45 17.79
C ALA A 74 4.23 -17.08 17.05
N SER A 75 3.27 -16.48 17.76
CA SER A 75 2.01 -16.02 17.16
C SER A 75 2.23 -14.91 16.12
N ALA A 76 3.07 -13.91 16.43
CA ALA A 76 3.43 -12.85 15.49
C ALA A 76 4.13 -13.38 14.22
N THR A 77 4.99 -14.38 14.38
CA THR A 77 5.67 -15.05 13.26
C THR A 77 4.68 -15.80 12.37
N ALA A 78 3.75 -16.54 12.98
CA ALA A 78 2.68 -17.22 12.25
C ALA A 78 1.77 -16.24 11.50
N ALA A 79 1.40 -15.12 12.13
CA ALA A 79 0.62 -14.06 11.50
C ALA A 79 1.35 -13.42 10.32
N ARG A 80 2.66 -13.15 10.45
CA ARG A 80 3.50 -12.63 9.37
C ARG A 80 3.61 -13.60 8.20
N SER A 81 3.75 -14.89 8.48
CA SER A 81 3.77 -15.95 7.45
C SER A 81 2.44 -15.99 6.67
N LYS A 82 1.30 -15.96 7.37
CA LYS A 82 -0.02 -15.88 6.73
C LYS A 82 -0.18 -14.61 5.91
N ALA A 83 0.19 -13.45 6.45
CA ALA A 83 0.14 -12.18 5.72
C ALA A 83 0.95 -12.24 4.42
N LYS A 84 2.16 -12.82 4.46
CA LYS A 84 2.98 -13.03 3.27
C LYS A 84 2.26 -13.91 2.24
N SER A 85 1.63 -15.02 2.65
CA SER A 85 0.90 -15.89 1.72
C SER A 85 -0.27 -15.18 1.02
N TYR A 86 -0.97 -14.26 1.70
CA TYR A 86 -2.04 -13.48 1.08
C TYR A 86 -1.49 -12.47 0.07
N VAL A 87 -0.40 -11.77 0.42
CA VAL A 87 0.27 -10.86 -0.52
C VAL A 87 0.77 -11.60 -1.75
N ASP A 88 1.38 -12.78 -1.57
CA ASP A 88 1.84 -13.62 -2.68
C ASP A 88 0.67 -14.06 -3.58
N ALA A 89 -0.50 -14.37 -3.02
CA ALA A 89 -1.69 -14.72 -3.78
C ALA A 89 -2.24 -13.51 -4.59
N CYS A 90 -2.36 -12.35 -3.95
CA CYS A 90 -2.75 -11.10 -4.61
C CYS A 90 -1.79 -10.72 -5.74
N ARG A 91 -0.48 -10.90 -5.51
CA ARG A 91 0.57 -10.66 -6.50
C ARG A 91 0.39 -11.54 -7.73
N ARG A 92 0.20 -12.86 -7.55
CA ARG A 92 -0.03 -13.80 -8.66
C ARG A 92 -1.28 -13.43 -9.45
N PHE A 93 -2.37 -13.08 -8.77
CA PHE A 93 -3.59 -12.60 -9.41
C PHE A 93 -3.33 -11.36 -10.26
N ALA A 94 -2.65 -10.35 -9.69
CA ALA A 94 -2.35 -9.11 -10.39
C ALA A 94 -1.40 -9.32 -11.58
N ASP A 95 -0.40 -10.19 -11.45
CA ASP A 95 0.50 -10.56 -12.55
C ASP A 95 -0.28 -11.16 -13.73
N VAL A 96 -1.20 -12.09 -13.46
CA VAL A 96 -2.08 -12.68 -14.50
C VAL A 96 -2.98 -11.63 -15.14
N VAL A 97 -3.57 -10.72 -14.36
CA VAL A 97 -4.42 -9.65 -14.89
C VAL A 97 -3.63 -8.67 -15.76
N LEU A 98 -2.40 -8.32 -15.37
CA LEU A 98 -1.54 -7.45 -16.17
C LEU A 98 -1.10 -8.11 -17.48
N GLU A 99 -0.87 -9.42 -17.47
CA GLU A 99 -0.43 -10.18 -18.65
C GLU A 99 -1.60 -10.52 -19.60
N ARG A 100 -2.72 -11.00 -19.06
CA ARG A 100 -3.82 -11.61 -19.82
C ARG A 100 -5.10 -10.78 -19.83
N GLY A 101 -5.24 -9.88 -18.86
CA GLY A 101 -6.43 -9.05 -18.69
C GLY A 101 -6.41 -7.75 -19.48
N ARG A 102 -5.31 -7.42 -20.18
CA ARG A 102 -5.22 -6.20 -21.00
C ARG A 102 -6.00 -6.33 -22.29
N ASP A 103 -6.50 -5.20 -22.76
CA ASP A 103 -7.10 -5.07 -24.07
C ASP A 103 -6.04 -5.16 -25.18
N THR A 104 -5.69 -6.41 -25.48
CA THR A 104 -4.81 -6.81 -26.58
C THR A 104 -5.62 -7.43 -27.73
N TYR A 105 -6.93 -7.23 -27.72
CA TYR A 105 -7.86 -7.86 -28.65
C TYR A 105 -8.15 -6.92 -29.84
N GLY A 106 -8.29 -7.49 -31.02
CA GLY A 106 -8.57 -6.71 -32.24
C GLY A 106 -7.39 -5.83 -32.70
N PRO A 107 -7.65 -4.89 -33.64
CA PRO A 107 -6.58 -4.13 -34.31
C PRO A 107 -6.01 -2.97 -33.48
N LYS A 108 -6.71 -2.53 -32.42
CA LYS A 108 -6.26 -1.46 -31.53
C LYS A 108 -6.07 -2.01 -30.13
N HIS A 109 -4.84 -1.94 -29.65
CA HIS A 109 -4.52 -2.31 -28.27
C HIS A 109 -4.60 -1.08 -27.36
N THR A 110 -5.21 -1.25 -26.20
CA THR A 110 -5.38 -0.18 -25.21
C THR A 110 -4.90 -0.64 -23.84
N PRO A 111 -4.57 0.27 -22.92
CA PRO A 111 -4.21 -0.12 -21.56
C PRO A 111 -5.43 -0.49 -20.71
N LEU A 112 -6.63 -0.59 -21.28
CA LEU A 112 -7.81 -0.98 -20.50
C LEU A 112 -7.73 -2.46 -20.09
N PHE A 113 -8.51 -2.80 -19.06
CA PHE A 113 -8.66 -4.16 -18.59
C PHE A 113 -10.00 -4.73 -19.06
N VAL A 114 -10.06 -6.04 -19.31
CA VAL A 114 -11.33 -6.74 -19.44
C VAL A 114 -11.97 -6.93 -18.07
N ASP A 115 -13.30 -6.94 -18.02
CA ASP A 115 -14.06 -7.07 -16.76
C ASP A 115 -13.88 -8.43 -16.09
N GLY A 116 -13.59 -9.46 -16.87
CA GLY A 116 -13.40 -10.81 -16.37
C GLY A 116 -12.64 -11.70 -17.33
N LEU A 117 -11.95 -12.66 -16.75
CA LEU A 117 -11.28 -13.76 -17.44
C LEU A 117 -11.88 -15.08 -16.97
N HIS A 118 -12.03 -16.02 -17.88
CA HIS A 118 -12.36 -17.40 -17.55
C HIS A 118 -11.22 -18.01 -16.72
N THR A 119 -11.52 -18.68 -15.62
CA THR A 119 -10.52 -19.12 -14.63
C THR A 119 -9.53 -20.15 -15.15
N GLU A 120 -9.94 -20.96 -16.13
CA GLU A 120 -9.09 -22.00 -16.74
C GLU A 120 -8.39 -21.54 -18.01
N THR A 121 -9.13 -21.03 -19.00
CA THR A 121 -8.60 -20.65 -20.32
C THR A 121 -7.95 -19.26 -20.33
N LEU A 122 -8.27 -18.41 -19.35
CA LEU A 122 -7.88 -17.00 -19.30
C LEU A 122 -8.34 -16.22 -20.55
N GLU A 123 -9.44 -16.65 -21.16
CA GLU A 123 -10.13 -15.91 -22.21
C GLU A 123 -11.09 -14.88 -21.59
N PRO A 124 -11.32 -13.74 -22.26
CA PRO A 124 -12.18 -12.69 -21.73
C PRO A 124 -13.65 -13.08 -21.75
N VAL A 125 -14.43 -12.52 -20.83
CA VAL A 125 -15.89 -12.68 -20.84
C VAL A 125 -16.49 -11.98 -22.07
N LEU A 126 -17.36 -12.72 -22.77
CA LEU A 126 -18.07 -12.24 -23.95
C LEU A 126 -19.52 -11.91 -23.60
N TRP A 127 -19.95 -10.70 -23.96
CA TRP A 127 -21.31 -10.23 -23.82
C TRP A 127 -22.04 -10.27 -25.18
N PRO A 128 -23.14 -11.03 -25.33
CA PRO A 128 -23.88 -11.07 -26.58
C PRO A 128 -24.76 -9.82 -26.73
N VAL A 129 -24.61 -9.09 -27.84
CA VAL A 129 -25.43 -7.92 -28.19
C VAL A 129 -25.89 -8.06 -29.63
N ALA A 130 -27.20 -8.14 -29.86
CA ALA A 130 -27.81 -8.14 -31.20
C ALA A 130 -27.18 -9.13 -32.21
N GLY A 131 -26.76 -10.32 -31.74
CA GLY A 131 -26.12 -11.34 -32.58
C GLY A 131 -24.60 -11.24 -32.67
N GLU A 132 -23.99 -10.18 -32.13
CA GLU A 132 -22.54 -10.01 -32.01
C GLU A 132 -22.05 -10.37 -30.61
N LYS A 133 -20.75 -10.65 -30.48
CA LYS A 133 -20.08 -10.91 -29.19
C LYS A 133 -19.08 -9.81 -28.90
N TRP A 134 -19.23 -9.18 -27.74
CA TRP A 134 -18.40 -8.06 -27.30
C TRP A 134 -17.54 -8.46 -26.12
N ILE A 135 -16.26 -8.08 -26.14
CA ILE A 135 -15.39 -8.20 -24.97
C ILE A 135 -15.72 -7.05 -24.02
N LEU A 136 -16.07 -7.40 -22.77
CA LEU A 136 -16.53 -6.40 -21.83
C LEU A 136 -15.35 -5.69 -21.14
N SER A 137 -15.34 -4.36 -21.21
CA SER A 137 -14.43 -3.48 -20.48
C SER A 137 -15.20 -2.25 -20.01
N ASN A 138 -15.76 -2.32 -18.80
CA ASN A 138 -16.43 -1.23 -18.13
C ASN A 138 -15.54 -0.67 -17.02
N PHE A 139 -14.93 0.48 -17.27
CA PHE A 139 -14.01 1.12 -16.33
C PHE A 139 -14.62 1.41 -14.95
N ALA A 140 -15.95 1.53 -14.83
CA ALA A 140 -16.62 1.68 -13.54
C ALA A 140 -16.50 0.43 -12.66
N ASN A 141 -16.35 -0.76 -13.25
CA ASN A 141 -16.21 -2.02 -12.53
C ASN A 141 -14.76 -2.27 -12.04
N HIS A 142 -13.78 -1.52 -12.56
CA HIS A 142 -12.36 -1.77 -12.28
C HIS A 142 -11.83 -1.08 -11.02
N GLN A 143 -12.65 -0.29 -10.33
CA GLN A 143 -12.17 0.54 -9.22
C GLN A 143 -11.51 -0.28 -8.09
N ALA A 144 -11.99 -1.49 -7.81
CA ALA A 144 -11.37 -2.38 -6.84
C ALA A 144 -10.01 -2.91 -7.32
N LEU A 145 -9.91 -3.26 -8.61
CA LEU A 145 -8.66 -3.67 -9.24
C LEU A 145 -7.61 -2.55 -9.17
N LEU A 146 -7.99 -1.31 -9.48
CA LEU A 146 -7.06 -0.17 -9.44
C LEU A 146 -6.47 0.04 -8.03
N ARG A 147 -7.30 -0.08 -6.99
CA ARG A 147 -6.83 0.02 -5.58
C ARG A 147 -5.93 -1.15 -5.19
N LEU A 148 -6.25 -2.36 -5.66
CA LEU A 148 -5.39 -3.54 -5.44
C LEU A 148 -4.01 -3.32 -6.05
N LEU A 149 -3.95 -2.86 -7.30
CA LEU A 149 -2.69 -2.63 -8.00
C LEU A 149 -1.82 -1.57 -7.31
N ASP A 150 -2.40 -0.43 -6.95
CA ASP A 150 -1.68 0.61 -6.20
C ASP A 150 -1.20 0.13 -4.81
N GLY A 151 -2.05 -0.62 -4.10
CA GLY A 151 -1.72 -1.23 -2.82
C GLY A 151 -0.59 -2.25 -2.93
N LEU A 152 -0.57 -3.06 -3.99
CA LEU A 152 0.49 -4.03 -4.25
C LEU A 152 1.83 -3.35 -4.51
N THR A 153 1.88 -2.26 -5.27
CA THR A 153 3.12 -1.47 -5.40
C THR A 153 3.61 -1.00 -4.03
N THR A 154 2.71 -0.52 -3.17
CA THR A 154 3.08 -0.08 -1.81
C THR A 154 3.62 -1.22 -0.94
N LEU A 155 3.07 -2.43 -1.06
CA LEU A 155 3.49 -3.59 -0.26
C LEU A 155 4.74 -4.30 -0.79
N THR A 156 4.97 -4.27 -2.11
CA THR A 156 6.02 -5.07 -2.78
C THR A 156 7.18 -4.23 -3.31
N GLY A 157 6.98 -2.93 -3.53
CA GLY A 157 7.92 -2.05 -4.21
C GLY A 157 7.97 -2.21 -5.73
N GLU A 158 7.10 -3.04 -6.33
CA GLU A 158 7.06 -3.23 -7.78
C GLU A 158 6.15 -2.19 -8.45
N ASP A 159 6.75 -1.28 -9.23
CA ASP A 159 6.05 -0.16 -9.86
C ASP A 159 5.05 -0.57 -10.95
N LYS A 160 5.23 -1.76 -11.55
CA LYS A 160 4.40 -2.25 -12.65
C LYS A 160 2.90 -2.27 -12.30
N TYR A 161 2.55 -2.51 -11.05
CA TYR A 161 1.14 -2.57 -10.63
C TYR A 161 0.51 -1.17 -10.65
N ARG A 162 1.08 -0.20 -9.94
CA ARG A 162 0.66 1.20 -9.97
C ARG A 162 0.67 1.77 -11.38
N GLN A 163 1.73 1.54 -12.15
CA GLN A 163 1.82 2.01 -13.53
C GLN A 163 0.65 1.48 -14.35
N GLY A 164 0.32 0.20 -14.19
CA GLY A 164 -0.80 -0.39 -14.92
C GLY A 164 -2.16 0.22 -14.58
N ALA A 165 -2.38 0.62 -13.34
CA ALA A 165 -3.58 1.34 -12.92
C ALA A 165 -3.62 2.78 -13.45
N LEU A 166 -2.47 3.47 -13.46
CA LEU A 166 -2.32 4.81 -14.01
C LEU A 166 -2.58 4.84 -15.52
N ASP A 167 -2.02 3.89 -16.28
CA ASP A 167 -2.20 3.81 -17.73
C ASP A 167 -3.68 3.64 -18.12
N ALA A 168 -4.37 2.72 -17.45
CA ALA A 168 -5.79 2.47 -17.67
C ALA A 168 -6.63 3.71 -17.34
N SER A 169 -6.36 4.35 -16.20
CA SER A 169 -7.08 5.55 -15.75
C SER A 169 -6.84 6.75 -16.65
N ALA A 170 -5.58 7.00 -17.03
CA ALA A 170 -5.21 8.08 -17.94
C ALA A 170 -5.88 7.89 -19.31
N TYR A 171 -5.90 6.66 -19.83
CA TYR A 171 -6.58 6.36 -21.09
C TYR A 171 -8.09 6.57 -20.99
N ALA A 172 -8.74 6.06 -19.94
CA ALA A 172 -10.17 6.22 -19.73
C ALA A 172 -10.56 7.70 -19.65
N LEU A 173 -9.81 8.51 -18.89
CA LEU A 173 -10.08 9.94 -18.77
C LEU A 173 -9.75 10.70 -20.06
N SER A 174 -8.82 10.26 -20.88
CA SER A 174 -8.51 10.94 -22.15
C SER A 174 -9.47 10.57 -23.28
N HIS A 175 -10.05 9.37 -23.28
CA HIS A 175 -10.79 8.83 -24.43
C HIS A 175 -12.26 8.48 -24.17
N LEU A 176 -12.65 8.22 -22.92
CA LEU A 176 -13.97 7.68 -22.57
C LEU A 176 -14.86 8.70 -21.84
N ARG A 177 -14.59 10.00 -22.03
CA ARG A 177 -15.42 11.09 -21.53
C ARG A 177 -16.29 11.64 -22.63
N THR A 178 -17.51 12.02 -22.26
CA THR A 178 -18.37 12.82 -23.13
C THR A 178 -18.34 14.29 -22.69
N PRO A 179 -18.53 15.26 -23.60
CA PRO A 179 -18.76 16.65 -23.21
C PRO A 179 -20.07 16.75 -22.41
N ASN A 180 -20.01 17.37 -21.23
CA ASN A 180 -21.19 17.60 -20.39
C ASN A 180 -22.02 18.79 -20.88
#